data_AF-A0A2G9P4T1-F1
#
_entry.id   AF-A0A2G9P4T1-F1
#
_cell.length_a   1.000
_cell.length_b   1.000
_cell.length_c   1.000
_cell.angle_alpha   90.00
_cell.angle_beta   90.00
_cell.angle_gamma   90.00
#
_symmetry.space_group_name_H-M   'P 1'
#
loop_
_entity.id
_entity.type
_entity.pdbx_description
1 polymer ?
#
loop_
_entity_poly.entity_id
_entity_poly.type
_entity_poly.pdbx_seq_one_letter_code
_entity_poly.pdbx_strand_id
1 'polypeptide(L)'
;MKAVIEVKELKQDWSPPFQKKTELREIEAEEGQKFESNGNGGNVFRLVQIGKDRVLVEYDITYTNKGHVHPTNRQLWVGKGESESFSALWGSDGVTKTLTLKNLI
;
A
#
# COMPACT_ATOMS: atom_id res chain seq x y z
N MET A 1 -15.51 13.21 2.78
CA MET A 1 -14.23 13.41 2.08
C MET A 1 -13.67 12.03 1.79
N LYS A 2 -13.23 11.77 0.56
CA LYS A 2 -12.64 10.51 0.12
C LYS A 2 -11.27 10.77 -0.49
N ALA A 3 -10.40 9.76 -0.43
CA ALA A 3 -9.12 9.78 -1.10
C ALA A 3 -9.16 8.85 -2.32
N VAL A 4 -8.66 9.33 -3.45
CA VAL A 4 -8.40 8.52 -4.64
C VAL A 4 -6.95 8.07 -4.57
N ILE A 5 -6.76 6.77 -4.36
CA ILE A 5 -5.47 6.15 -4.12
C ILE A 5 -5.18 5.17 -5.25
N GLU A 6 -4.01 5.30 -5.86
CA GLU A 6 -3.50 4.31 -6.80
C GLU A 6 -2.63 3.30 -6.03
N VAL A 7 -2.94 2.02 -6.20
CA VAL A 7 -2.13 0.92 -5.68
C VAL A 7 -1.56 0.15 -6.87
N LYS A 8 -0.24 0.14 -6.96
CA LYS A 8 0.52 -0.67 -7.91
C LYS A 8 1.08 -1.88 -7.18
N GLU A 9 0.61 -3.07 -7.52
CA GLU A 9 1.18 -4.33 -7.06
C GLU A 9 2.24 -4.82 -8.04
N LEU A 10 3.38 -5.22 -7.49
CA LEU A 10 4.43 -5.92 -8.19
C LEU A 10 4.66 -7.26 -7.49
N LYS A 11 4.39 -8.34 -8.21
CA LYS A 11 4.68 -9.71 -7.78
C LYS A 11 5.89 -10.23 -8.56
N GLN A 12 6.90 -10.72 -7.85
CA GLN A 12 8.12 -11.27 -8.43
C GLN A 12 8.43 -12.64 -7.84
N ASP A 13 8.64 -13.62 -8.70
CA ASP A 13 9.03 -14.97 -8.29
C ASP A 13 10.51 -14.98 -7.89
N TRP A 14 10.84 -15.67 -6.79
CA TRP A 14 12.24 -15.86 -6.36
C TRP A 14 12.86 -17.17 -6.84
N SER A 15 12.10 -17.99 -7.55
CA SER A 15 12.58 -19.24 -8.17
C SER A 15 12.38 -19.24 -9.68
N PRO A 16 13.26 -19.90 -10.44
CA PRO A 16 13.06 -20.09 -11.88
C PRO A 16 11.76 -20.85 -12.21
N PRO A 17 11.10 -20.54 -13.33
CA PRO A 17 11.38 -19.41 -14.22
C PRO A 17 10.99 -18.08 -13.56
N PHE A 18 11.91 -17.11 -13.52
CA PHE A 18 11.64 -15.83 -12.87
C PHE A 18 10.58 -15.05 -13.65
N GLN A 19 9.39 -14.87 -13.07
CA GLN A 19 8.36 -14.01 -13.64
C GLN A 19 8.15 -12.75 -12.80
N LYS A 20 7.67 -11.70 -13.48
CA LYS A 20 7.35 -10.42 -12.88
C LYS A 20 5.98 -10.00 -13.38
N LYS A 21 5.01 -9.91 -12.47
CA LYS A 21 3.66 -9.44 -12.77
C LYS A 21 3.45 -8.08 -12.12
N THR A 22 2.87 -7.15 -12.87
CA THR A 22 2.51 -5.82 -12.37
C THR A 22 1.02 -5.62 -12.56
N GLU A 23 0.33 -5.20 -11.50
CA GLU A 23 -1.08 -4.83 -11.54
C GLU A 23 -1.23 -3.42 -10.98
N LEU A 24 -2.16 -2.65 -11.52
CA LEU A 24 -2.42 -1.29 -11.09
C LEU A 24 -3.92 -1.13 -10.89
N ARG A 25 -4.29 -0.59 -9.73
CA ARG A 25 -5.67 -0.43 -9.30
C ARG A 25 -5.87 0.96 -8.72
N GLU A 26 -6.98 1.58 -9.06
CA GLU A 26 -7.41 2.83 -8.46
C GLU A 26 -8.53 2.53 -7.46
N ILE A 27 -8.41 3.07 -6.26
CA ILE A 27 -9.28 2.77 -5.13
C ILE A 27 -9.74 4.09 -4.54
N GLU A 28 -11.05 4.24 -4.40
CA GLU A 28 -11.65 5.29 -3.58
C GLU A 28 -11.82 4.76 -2.15
N ALA A 29 -11.22 5.46 -1.19
CA ALA A 29 -11.28 5.10 0.22
C ALA A 29 -11.75 6.27 1.09
N GLU A 30 -12.61 5.96 2.05
CA GLU A 30 -13.07 6.88 3.10
C GLU A 30 -12.26 6.68 4.39
N GLU A 31 -12.31 7.66 5.29
CA GLU A 31 -11.67 7.55 6.61
C GLU A 31 -12.17 6.30 7.36
N GLY A 32 -11.24 5.56 7.94
CA GLY A 32 -11.48 4.29 8.62
C GLY A 32 -11.58 3.08 7.69
N GLN A 33 -11.71 3.26 6.37
CA GLN A 33 -11.89 2.17 5.41
C GLN A 33 -10.61 1.37 5.20
N LYS A 34 -10.76 0.04 5.22
CA LYS A 34 -9.71 -0.91 4.83
C LYS A 34 -9.80 -1.18 3.33
N PHE A 35 -8.66 -1.25 2.67
CA PHE A 35 -8.59 -1.50 1.24
C PHE A 35 -7.35 -2.31 0.87
N GLU A 36 -7.37 -2.81 -0.37
CA GLU A 36 -6.38 -3.71 -0.95
C GLU A 36 -6.26 -5.04 -0.20
N SER A 37 -6.72 -6.13 -0.81
CA SER A 37 -6.63 -7.46 -0.21
C SER A 37 -5.19 -7.90 -0.04
N ASN A 38 -4.89 -8.53 1.11
CA ASN A 38 -3.59 -9.18 1.32
C ASN A 38 -3.53 -10.60 0.74
N GLY A 39 -4.62 -11.13 0.17
CA GLY A 39 -4.69 -12.49 -0.37
C GLY A 39 -5.02 -13.59 0.66
N ASN A 40 -4.98 -13.29 1.96
CA ASN A 40 -5.31 -14.21 3.07
C ASN A 40 -6.57 -13.78 3.84
N GLY A 41 -7.52 -13.10 3.17
CA GLY A 41 -8.76 -12.64 3.80
C GLY A 41 -8.60 -11.39 4.70
N GLY A 42 -7.42 -10.76 4.69
CA GLY A 42 -7.17 -9.46 5.33
C GLY A 42 -7.00 -8.33 4.31
N ASN A 43 -6.72 -7.14 4.81
CA ASN A 43 -6.42 -5.96 4.00
C ASN A 43 -5.02 -5.47 4.30
N VAL A 44 -4.33 -4.94 3.29
CA VAL A 44 -2.97 -4.42 3.43
C VAL A 44 -2.99 -3.02 4.01
N PHE A 45 -3.95 -2.19 3.60
CA PHE A 45 -4.00 -0.78 3.97
C PHE A 45 -5.30 -0.43 4.66
N ARG A 46 -5.21 0.58 5.52
CA ARG A 46 -6.36 1.27 6.10
C ARG A 46 -6.12 2.77 6.03
N LEU A 47 -7.12 3.49 5.52
CA LEU A 47 -7.11 4.94 5.57
C LEU A 47 -7.49 5.36 7.00
N VAL A 48 -6.57 5.95 7.74
CA VAL A 48 -6.82 6.36 9.14
C VAL A 48 -7.43 7.75 9.18
N GLN A 49 -6.85 8.68 8.41
CA GLN A 49 -7.24 10.08 8.43
C GLN A 49 -6.96 10.73 7.08
N ILE A 50 -7.83 11.64 6.66
CA ILE A 50 -7.66 12.51 5.51
C ILE A 50 -7.30 13.91 6.01
N GLY A 51 -6.09 14.35 5.70
CA GLY A 51 -5.64 15.71 5.91
C GLY A 51 -6.00 16.62 4.73
N LYS A 52 -5.47 17.85 4.74
CA LYS A 52 -5.74 18.84 3.69
C LYS A 52 -5.09 18.48 2.34
N ASP A 53 -3.89 17.93 2.38
CA ASP A 53 -3.01 17.65 1.23
C ASP A 53 -2.34 16.26 1.30
N ARG A 54 -2.66 15.49 2.35
CA ARG A 54 -2.03 14.22 2.67
C ARG A 54 -3.02 13.29 3.36
N VAL A 55 -2.74 12.00 3.32
CA VAL A 55 -3.53 10.98 4.03
C VAL A 55 -2.66 10.19 4.99
N LEU A 56 -3.21 9.85 6.15
CA LEU A 56 -2.57 8.93 7.09
C LEU A 56 -3.01 7.51 6.74
N VAL A 57 -2.06 6.68 6.35
CA VAL A 57 -2.29 5.28 6.00
C VAL A 57 -1.65 4.39 7.05
N GLU A 58 -2.43 3.46 7.57
CA GLU A 58 -1.96 2.34 8.37
C GLU A 58 -1.78 1.13 7.45
N TYR A 59 -0.68 0.39 7.62
CA TYR A 59 -0.39 -0.80 6.83
C TYR A 59 -0.20 -2.05 7.68
N ASP A 60 -0.48 -3.20 7.08
CA ASP A 60 -0.46 -4.51 7.73
C ASP A 60 0.93 -4.90 8.25
N ILE A 61 0.94 -5.71 9.31
CA ILE A 61 2.16 -6.21 9.97
C ILE A 61 3.10 -6.97 9.05
N THR A 62 2.57 -7.65 8.05
CA THR A 62 3.36 -8.46 7.13
C THR A 62 4.14 -7.63 6.11
N TYR A 63 3.86 -6.33 6.02
CA TYR A 63 4.49 -5.41 5.09
C TYR A 63 5.52 -4.50 5.78
N THR A 64 6.58 -4.21 5.03
CA THR A 64 7.72 -3.39 5.42
C THR A 64 7.76 -2.17 4.48
N ASN A 65 7.65 -0.95 5.00
CA ASN A 65 7.87 0.26 4.18
C ASN A 65 9.37 0.35 3.79
N LYS A 66 9.65 0.49 2.49
CA LYS A 66 10.99 0.66 1.95
C LYS A 66 11.43 2.12 2.04
N GLY A 67 12.49 2.36 2.81
CA GLY A 67 13.17 3.66 2.85
C GLY A 67 12.90 4.51 4.09
N HIS A 68 12.10 4.04 5.04
CA HIS A 68 11.83 4.74 6.31
C HIS A 68 12.12 3.85 7.52
N VAL A 69 12.52 4.46 8.64
CA VAL A 69 12.60 3.79 9.94
C VAL A 69 11.19 3.33 10.29
N HIS A 70 10.98 2.03 10.44
CA HIS A 70 9.65 1.44 10.71
C HIS A 70 8.96 2.15 11.87
N PRO A 71 7.94 2.99 11.61
CA PRO A 71 7.24 3.66 12.69
C PRO A 71 6.54 2.59 13.53
N THR A 72 6.67 2.68 14.85
CA THR A 72 6.18 1.64 15.79
C THR A 72 4.68 1.34 15.62
N ASN A 73 3.93 2.33 15.15
CA ASN A 73 2.49 2.25 14.90
C ASN A 73 2.13 1.88 13.44
N ARG A 74 3.09 1.64 12.55
CA ARG A 74 2.87 1.34 11.11
C ARG A 74 1.93 2.31 10.40
N GLN A 75 1.99 3.57 10.81
CA GLN A 75 1.25 4.65 10.19
C GLN A 75 2.23 5.61 9.53
N LEU A 76 1.87 6.09 8.36
CA LEU A 76 2.64 7.11 7.67
C LEU A 76 1.74 8.06 6.90
N TRP A 77 2.19 9.30 6.82
CA TRP A 77 1.56 10.31 6.00
C TRP A 77 2.03 10.16 4.56
N VAL A 78 1.08 10.11 3.63
CA VAL A 78 1.33 10.10 2.18
C VAL A 78 0.81 11.41 1.62
N GLY A 79 1.71 12.26 1.12
CA GLY A 79 1.35 13.51 0.46
C GLY A 79 0.75 13.29 -0.93
N LYS A 80 0.03 14.29 -1.43
CA LYS A 80 -0.51 14.27 -2.79
C LYS A 80 0.61 14.19 -3.82
N GLY A 81 0.56 13.19 -4.70
CA GLY A 81 1.58 12.92 -5.70
C GLY A 81 2.82 12.19 -5.16
N GLU A 82 2.90 11.94 -3.85
CA GLU A 82 3.95 11.10 -3.26
C GLU A 82 3.58 9.62 -3.39
N SER A 83 4.61 8.79 -3.53
CA SER A 83 4.47 7.35 -3.67
C SER A 83 5.28 6.63 -2.60
N GLU A 84 4.63 5.76 -1.84
CA GLU A 84 5.23 4.99 -0.75
C GLU A 84 5.23 3.51 -1.10
N SER A 85 6.34 2.82 -0.88
CA SER A 85 6.52 1.43 -1.33
C SER A 85 6.65 0.46 -0.18
N PHE A 86 5.73 -0.50 -0.13
CA PHE A 86 5.64 -1.52 0.89
C PHE A 86 6.04 -2.86 0.29
N SER A 87 6.75 -3.70 1.04
CA SER A 87 7.13 -5.02 0.57
C SER A 87 6.93 -6.10 1.62
N ALA A 88 6.52 -7.27 1.17
CA ALA A 88 6.34 -8.46 1.96
C ALA A 88 6.91 -9.67 1.22
N LEU A 89 7.35 -10.66 1.98
CA LEU A 89 7.74 -11.96 1.46
C LEU A 89 6.62 -12.94 1.70
N TRP A 90 6.15 -13.58 0.65
CA TRP A 90 5.03 -14.49 0.66
C TRP A 90 5.45 -15.81 0.03
N GLY A 91 5.92 -16.74 0.87
CA GLY A 91 6.48 -18.01 0.41
C GLY A 91 7.73 -17.77 -0.45
N SER A 92 7.64 -18.16 -1.72
CA SER A 92 8.68 -17.98 -2.75
C SER A 92 8.55 -16.67 -3.53
N ASP A 93 7.59 -15.81 -3.20
CA ASP A 93 7.27 -14.63 -4.00
C ASP A 93 7.54 -13.35 -3.21
N GLY A 94 8.21 -12.40 -3.84
CA GLY A 94 8.33 -11.03 -3.34
C GLY A 94 7.14 -10.20 -3.82
N VAL A 95 6.36 -9.66 -2.90
CA VAL A 95 5.25 -8.76 -3.22
C VAL A 95 5.62 -7.34 -2.81
N THR A 96 5.64 -6.41 -3.75
CA THR A 96 5.80 -4.97 -3.51
C THR A 96 4.52 -4.25 -3.87
N LYS A 97 3.97 -3.45 -2.97
CA LYS A 97 2.81 -2.58 -3.22
C LYS A 97 3.26 -1.14 -3.11
N THR A 98 3.12 -0.37 -4.17
CA THR A 98 3.37 1.07 -4.18
C THR A 98 2.03 1.80 -4.12
N LEU A 99 1.89 2.67 -3.14
CA LEU A 99 0.69 3.45 -2.89
C LEU A 99 0.98 4.91 -3.26
N THR A 100 0.13 5.49 -4.11
CA THR A 100 0.24 6.88 -4.55
C THR A 100 -1.08 7.61 -4.29
N LEU A 101 -1.04 8.74 -3.57
CA LEU A 101 -2.22 9.59 -3.41
C LEU A 101 -2.42 10.44 -4.67
N LYS A 102 -3.47 10.15 -5.45
CA LYS A 102 -3.80 10.93 -6.66
C LYS A 102 -4.61 12.17 -6.35
N ASN A 103 -5.70 12.02 -5.60
CA ASN A 103 -6.64 13.12 -5.34
C ASN A 103 -7.36 12.98 -4.01
N LEU A 104 -7.91 14.09 -3.55
CA LEU A 104 -8.82 14.20 -2.41
C LEU A 104 -10.13 14.81 -2.94
N ILE A 105 -11.26 14.15 -2.66
CA ILE A 105 -12.60 14.49 -3.16
C ILE A 105 -13.63 14.54 -2.04
#